data_AF-A0A947G685-F1
#
_entry.id   AF-A0A947G685-F1
#
_cell.length_a   1.000
_cell.length_b   1.000
_cell.length_c   1.000
_cell.angle_alpha   90.00
_cell.angle_beta   90.00
_cell.angle_gamma   90.00
#
_symmetry.space_group_name_H-M   'P 1'
#
loop_
_entity.id
_entity.type
_entity.pdbx_description
1 polymer ?
#
loop_
_entity_poly.entity_id
_entity_poly.type
_entity_poly.pdbx_seq_one_letter_code
_entity_poly.pdbx_strand_id
1 'polypeptide(L)'
;MVPGARVVDLTSRAEPPFVRLSPFYPHGAIPVPFSPGRLAMSVEGIWQGLKVFEHEDVDLRKLDIATMKGIKRSATRSRGRVLGHRRGTSGVELLGYREARHAIYLPVYSWVLEKRVAELVAELITMAEAGPLVLLDYETNGDVDDLSRPLSHAALVARWLQDGVVSQLA
;
A
#
# COMPACT_ATOMS: atom_id res chain seq x y z
N MET A 1 -24.37 3.78 -7.21
CA MET A 1 -24.23 4.39 -5.87
C MET A 1 -25.33 3.86 -4.99
N VAL A 2 -25.00 3.42 -3.77
CA VAL A 2 -26.00 3.01 -2.77
C VAL A 2 -26.64 4.28 -2.18
N PRO A 3 -27.98 4.45 -2.23
CA PRO A 3 -28.65 5.61 -1.63
C PRO A 3 -28.32 5.74 -0.14
N GLY A 4 -27.98 6.96 0.30
CA GLY A 4 -27.62 7.23 1.70
C GLY A 4 -26.22 6.78 2.12
N ALA A 5 -25.40 6.25 1.20
CA ALA A 5 -24.04 5.87 1.53
C ALA A 5 -23.15 7.08 1.77
N ARG A 6 -22.33 6.99 2.82
CA ARG A 6 -21.23 7.93 3.04
C ARG A 6 -20.10 7.59 2.11
N VAL A 7 -19.50 8.60 1.50
CA VAL A 7 -18.39 8.43 0.56
C VAL A 7 -17.15 9.04 1.18
N VAL A 8 -16.09 8.24 1.29
CA VAL A 8 -14.79 8.69 1.81
C VAL A 8 -13.74 8.48 0.72
N ASP A 9 -13.05 9.56 0.36
CA ASP A 9 -11.95 9.52 -0.59
C ASP A 9 -10.66 9.06 0.09
N LEU A 10 -10.06 7.97 -0.41
CA LEU A 10 -8.78 7.44 0.05
C LEU A 10 -7.67 7.64 -0.98
N THR A 11 -7.93 8.29 -2.11
CA THR A 11 -6.93 8.52 -3.15
C THR A 11 -5.73 9.30 -2.59
N SER A 12 -4.61 9.29 -3.30
CA SER A 12 -3.44 10.11 -2.94
C SER A 12 -3.71 11.63 -3.05
N ARG A 13 -4.93 12.05 -3.43
CA ARG A 13 -5.38 13.44 -3.50
C ARG A 13 -6.56 13.73 -2.56
N ALA A 14 -6.94 12.77 -1.72
CA ALA A 14 -7.96 12.97 -0.72
C ALA A 14 -7.61 14.17 0.17
N GLU A 15 -8.64 14.78 0.76
CA GLU A 15 -8.43 15.79 1.79
C GLU A 15 -8.01 15.14 3.12
N PRO A 16 -7.29 15.86 3.99
CA PRO A 16 -7.07 15.43 5.35
C PRO A 16 -8.40 15.15 6.08
N PRO A 17 -8.46 14.11 6.94
CA PRO A 17 -7.34 13.26 7.34
C PRO A 17 -7.10 12.05 6.43
N PHE A 18 -8.02 11.72 5.54
CA PHE A 18 -8.08 10.42 4.85
C PHE A 18 -6.95 10.19 3.82
N VAL A 19 -6.30 11.25 3.34
CA VAL A 19 -5.06 11.13 2.53
C VAL A 19 -3.99 10.28 3.21
N ARG A 20 -3.99 10.19 4.54
CA ARG A 20 -3.08 9.38 5.34
C ARG A 20 -3.24 7.86 5.12
N LEU A 21 -4.39 7.41 4.60
CA LEU A 21 -4.62 6.01 4.23
C LEU A 21 -3.99 5.66 2.88
N SER A 22 -3.54 6.64 2.10
CA SER A 22 -2.86 6.39 0.83
C SER A 22 -1.49 5.72 1.06
N PRO A 23 -1.11 4.70 0.25
CA PRO A 23 0.24 4.11 0.30
C PRO A 23 1.35 5.11 -0.07
N PHE A 24 0.99 6.28 -0.64
CA PHE A 24 1.89 7.39 -0.94
C PHE A 24 2.10 8.34 0.25
N TYR A 25 1.32 8.23 1.34
CA TYR A 25 1.48 9.15 2.46
C TYR A 25 2.82 8.88 3.18
N PRO A 26 3.66 9.91 3.40
CA PRO A 26 5.00 9.76 3.95
C PRO A 26 4.97 9.64 5.49
N HIS A 27 4.37 8.59 6.03
CA HIS A 27 4.28 8.35 7.49
C HIS A 27 5.64 8.34 8.20
N GLY A 28 6.70 7.93 7.50
CA GLY A 28 8.01 7.74 8.12
C GLY A 28 8.07 6.50 9.01
N ALA A 29 9.30 6.06 9.28
CA ALA A 29 9.60 4.97 10.19
C ALA A 29 8.72 3.72 9.94
N ILE A 30 8.48 3.40 8.66
CA ILE A 30 7.81 2.16 8.24
C ILE A 30 8.91 1.10 8.08
N PRO A 31 8.85 -0.05 8.77
CA PRO A 31 9.86 -1.09 8.64
C PRO A 31 9.86 -1.69 7.23
N VAL A 32 11.05 -1.83 6.64
CA VAL A 32 11.21 -2.49 5.34
C VAL A 32 11.27 -4.00 5.55
N PRO A 33 10.38 -4.80 4.92
CA PRO A 33 10.40 -6.26 5.07
C PRO A 33 11.76 -6.87 4.75
N PHE A 34 12.13 -7.91 5.50
CA PHE A 34 13.38 -8.65 5.34
C PHE A 34 14.65 -7.78 5.43
N SER A 35 14.55 -6.61 6.06
CA SER A 35 15.64 -5.63 6.15
C SER A 35 15.72 -5.06 7.58
N PRO A 36 16.25 -5.82 8.55
CA PRO A 36 16.31 -5.40 9.95
C PRO A 36 16.93 -4.01 10.13
N GLY A 37 16.26 -3.15 10.89
CA GLY A 37 16.71 -1.78 11.15
C GLY A 37 16.53 -0.80 9.98
N ARG A 38 16.13 -1.25 8.79
CA ARG A 38 15.85 -0.35 7.67
C ARG A 38 14.41 0.15 7.73
N LEU A 39 14.27 1.46 7.59
CA LEU A 39 13.00 2.18 7.60
C LEU A 39 12.76 2.88 6.26
N ALA A 40 11.50 3.19 5.98
CA ALA A 40 11.08 3.96 4.82
C ALA A 40 10.04 5.03 5.18
N MET A 41 9.88 6.00 4.28
CA MET A 41 8.93 7.09 4.38
C MET A 41 7.50 6.66 4.03
N SER A 42 7.31 5.78 3.04
CA SER A 42 5.99 5.37 2.56
C SER A 42 5.97 3.90 2.09
N VAL A 43 4.78 3.34 1.98
CA VAL A 43 4.54 1.98 1.43
C VAL A 43 4.98 1.94 -0.02
N GLU A 44 4.63 2.97 -0.80
CA GLU A 44 5.07 3.11 -2.19
C GLU A 44 6.60 3.23 -2.28
N GLY A 45 7.25 3.89 -1.33
CA GLY A 45 8.71 3.99 -1.29
C GLY A 45 9.38 2.63 -1.18
N ILE A 46 8.83 1.74 -0.34
CA ILE A 46 9.27 0.34 -0.22
C ILE A 46 9.03 -0.40 -1.53
N TRP A 47 7.81 -0.30 -2.09
CA TRP A 47 7.43 -0.97 -3.33
C TRP A 47 8.33 -0.57 -4.51
N GLN A 48 8.54 0.72 -4.71
CA GLN A 48 9.39 1.23 -5.78
C GLN A 48 10.88 1.01 -5.52
N GLY A 49 11.32 1.08 -4.26
CA GLY A 49 12.72 0.89 -3.89
C GLY A 49 13.19 -0.54 -4.10
N LEU A 50 12.35 -1.53 -3.79
CA LEU A 50 12.69 -2.94 -3.95
C LEU A 50 12.43 -3.47 -5.37
N LYS A 51 11.80 -2.70 -6.26
CA LYS A 51 11.54 -3.12 -7.64
C LYS A 51 12.84 -3.35 -8.41
N VAL A 52 12.90 -4.43 -9.18
CA VAL A 52 14.06 -4.79 -10.01
C VAL A 52 13.63 -4.87 -11.47
N PHE A 53 14.48 -4.35 -12.35
CA PHE A 53 14.35 -4.40 -13.80
C PHE A 53 15.52 -5.20 -14.41
N GLU A 54 15.45 -5.49 -15.72
CA GLU A 54 16.52 -6.21 -16.43
C GLU A 54 17.88 -5.53 -16.36
N HIS A 55 17.89 -4.20 -16.30
CA HIS A 55 19.11 -3.39 -16.37
C HIS A 55 19.29 -2.46 -15.16
N GLU A 56 18.45 -2.60 -14.13
CA GLU A 56 18.49 -1.76 -12.92
C GLU A 56 18.04 -2.57 -11.70
N ASP A 57 18.91 -2.72 -10.70
CA ASP A 57 18.57 -3.37 -9.42
C ASP A 57 17.75 -2.44 -8.53
N VAL A 58 17.62 -2.75 -7.23
CA VAL A 58 16.95 -1.92 -6.23
C VAL A 58 17.46 -0.47 -6.23
N ASP A 59 16.56 0.49 -5.99
CA ASP A 59 16.88 1.90 -5.78
C ASP A 59 16.50 2.31 -4.36
N LEU A 60 17.41 2.11 -3.41
CA LEU A 60 17.14 2.32 -1.99
C LEU A 60 16.88 3.79 -1.62
N ARG A 61 17.21 4.73 -2.51
CA ARG A 61 16.88 6.15 -2.34
C ARG A 61 15.37 6.38 -2.32
N LYS A 62 14.57 5.47 -2.92
CA LYS A 62 13.10 5.55 -2.90
C LYS A 62 12.52 5.38 -1.51
N LEU A 63 13.23 4.70 -0.61
CA LEU A 63 12.81 4.53 0.78
C LEU A 63 12.78 5.87 1.52
N ASP A 64 13.63 6.81 1.15
CA ASP A 64 13.83 8.08 1.86
C ASP A 64 13.01 9.24 1.25
N ILE A 65 12.24 9.00 0.18
CA ILE A 65 11.44 10.05 -0.46
C ILE A 65 10.23 10.41 0.42
N ALA A 66 10.24 11.61 1.00
CA ALA A 66 9.11 12.16 1.74
C ALA A 66 8.15 12.99 0.86
N THR A 67 8.62 13.54 -0.27
CA THR A 67 7.86 14.49 -1.10
C THR A 67 6.99 13.82 -2.17
N MET A 68 7.11 12.50 -2.33
CA MET A 68 6.55 11.68 -3.42
C MET A 68 6.98 12.07 -4.84
N LYS A 69 7.81 13.11 -5.00
CA LYS A 69 8.34 13.53 -6.30
C LYS A 69 9.33 12.49 -6.82
N GLY A 70 9.10 12.01 -8.05
CA GLY A 70 9.99 11.04 -8.71
C GLY A 70 10.02 9.65 -8.05
N ILE A 71 9.00 9.29 -7.25
CA ILE A 71 8.97 8.00 -6.56
C ILE A 71 8.78 6.81 -7.50
N LYS A 72 7.94 6.98 -8.53
CA LYS A 72 7.57 5.91 -9.46
C LYS A 72 8.75 5.52 -10.36
N ARG A 73 9.03 4.22 -10.42
CA ARG A 73 9.93 3.59 -11.40
C ARG A 73 9.08 2.74 -12.34
N SER A 74 9.08 3.14 -13.61
CA SER A 74 8.38 2.46 -14.71
C SER A 74 9.37 1.73 -15.61
N ALA A 75 8.89 0.67 -16.27
CA ALA A 75 9.66 -0.01 -17.32
C ALA A 75 9.88 0.95 -18.49
N THR A 76 11.13 1.05 -18.94
CA THR A 76 11.56 1.90 -20.05
C THR A 76 12.57 1.13 -20.88
N ARG A 77 12.90 1.61 -22.08
CA ARG A 77 13.96 1.00 -22.91
C ARG A 77 15.31 0.89 -22.17
N SER A 78 15.62 1.87 -21.31
CA SER A 78 16.87 1.87 -20.54
C SER A 78 16.87 0.90 -19.35
N ARG A 79 15.72 0.69 -18.70
CA ARG A 79 15.60 -0.23 -17.55
C ARG A 79 15.32 -1.67 -17.97
N GLY A 80 14.66 -1.85 -19.11
CA GLY A 80 14.04 -3.12 -19.50
C GLY A 80 12.74 -3.38 -18.75
N ARG A 81 12.24 -4.62 -18.84
CA ARG A 81 10.99 -5.03 -18.17
C ARG A 81 11.19 -5.18 -16.66
N VAL A 82 10.09 -5.14 -15.91
CA VAL A 82 10.10 -5.46 -14.48
C VAL A 82 10.34 -6.96 -14.32
N LEU A 83 11.33 -7.33 -13.52
CA LEU A 83 11.62 -8.72 -13.19
C LEU A 83 10.94 -9.16 -11.89
N GLY A 84 10.74 -8.24 -10.95
CA GLY A 84 10.14 -8.55 -9.66
C GLY A 84 10.51 -7.53 -8.59
N HIS A 85 10.54 -7.98 -7.33
CA HIS A 85 10.99 -7.20 -6.20
C HIS A 85 12.02 -7.98 -5.37
N ARG A 86 13.08 -7.30 -4.94
CA ARG A 86 14.08 -7.92 -4.08
C ARG A 86 13.49 -8.22 -2.71
N ARG A 87 13.78 -9.42 -2.20
CA ARG A 87 13.44 -9.79 -0.82
C ARG A 87 14.36 -9.07 0.17
N GLY A 88 13.99 -7.85 0.53
CA GLY A 88 14.77 -6.98 1.42
C GLY A 88 15.86 -6.21 0.69
N THR A 89 16.49 -5.25 1.38
CA THR A 89 17.45 -4.31 0.77
C THR A 89 18.79 -4.92 0.43
N SER A 90 19.15 -6.04 1.07
CA SER A 90 20.42 -6.74 0.89
C SER A 90 20.22 -8.22 0.55
N GLY A 91 18.99 -8.64 0.24
CA GLY A 91 18.69 -10.01 -0.14
C GLY A 91 19.22 -10.35 -1.54
N VAL A 92 19.29 -11.64 -1.85
CA VAL A 92 19.63 -12.14 -3.20
C VAL A 92 18.43 -12.74 -3.93
N GLU A 93 17.38 -13.11 -3.19
CA GLU A 93 16.15 -13.66 -3.74
C GLU A 93 15.32 -12.58 -4.46
N LEU A 94 14.85 -12.89 -5.66
CA LEU A 94 13.94 -12.05 -6.43
C LEU A 94 12.55 -12.65 -6.38
N LEU A 95 11.59 -11.90 -5.85
CA LEU A 95 10.19 -12.29 -5.77
C LEU A 95 9.47 -11.87 -7.05
N GLY A 96 8.70 -12.79 -7.62
CA GLY A 96 7.74 -12.47 -8.67
C GLY A 96 6.67 -11.49 -8.17
N TYR A 97 5.91 -10.92 -9.09
CA TYR A 97 4.97 -9.83 -8.77
C TYR A 97 3.90 -10.26 -7.74
N ARG A 98 3.35 -11.47 -7.86
CA ARG A 98 2.40 -12.04 -6.89
C ARG A 98 3.04 -12.23 -5.52
N GLU A 99 4.19 -12.90 -5.46
CA GLU A 99 4.91 -13.16 -4.21
C GLU A 99 5.29 -11.86 -3.51
N ALA A 100 5.71 -10.84 -4.27
CA ALA A 100 6.02 -9.52 -3.74
C ALA A 100 4.79 -8.83 -3.13
N ARG A 101 3.59 -8.96 -3.72
CA ARG A 101 2.36 -8.43 -3.10
C ARG A 101 2.13 -9.03 -1.72
N HIS A 102 2.21 -10.36 -1.63
CA HIS A 102 1.97 -11.09 -0.38
C HIS A 102 3.07 -10.91 0.66
N ALA A 103 4.35 -10.91 0.25
CA ALA A 103 5.48 -10.88 1.18
C ALA A 103 5.95 -9.47 1.54
N ILE A 104 5.63 -8.45 0.71
CA ILE A 104 6.10 -7.08 0.90
C ILE A 104 4.93 -6.10 1.02
N TYR A 105 4.10 -5.98 -0.01
CA TYR A 105 3.10 -4.90 -0.06
C TYR A 105 2.03 -5.03 1.04
N LEU A 106 1.39 -6.20 1.15
CA LEU A 106 0.31 -6.42 2.12
C LEU A 106 0.77 -6.30 3.57
N PRO A 107 1.88 -6.95 4.00
CA PRO A 107 2.33 -6.83 5.39
C PRO A 107 2.70 -5.40 5.76
N VAL A 108 3.32 -4.66 4.84
CA VAL A 108 3.71 -3.26 5.07
C VAL A 108 2.47 -2.36 5.16
N TYR A 109 1.50 -2.53 4.26
CA TYR A 109 0.28 -1.73 4.29
C TYR A 109 -0.56 -2.04 5.53
N SER A 110 -0.70 -3.32 5.89
CA SER A 110 -1.33 -3.76 7.14
C SER A 110 -0.66 -3.14 8.37
N TRP A 111 0.67 -3.14 8.43
CA TRP A 111 1.40 -2.49 9.51
C TRP A 111 1.10 -0.98 9.60
N VAL A 112 0.97 -0.29 8.46
CA VAL A 112 0.57 1.13 8.44
C VAL A 112 -0.85 1.31 9.00
N LEU A 113 -1.80 0.48 8.56
CA LEU A 113 -3.18 0.51 9.09
C LEU A 113 -3.23 0.34 10.61
N GLU A 114 -2.42 -0.58 11.13
CA GLU A 114 -2.38 -0.91 12.56
C GLU A 114 -1.60 0.12 13.40
N LYS A 115 -0.48 0.66 12.89
CA LYS A 115 0.47 1.43 13.72
C LYS A 115 0.52 2.92 13.41
N ARG A 116 0.01 3.37 12.26
CA ARG A 116 0.12 4.78 11.81
C ARG A 116 -1.21 5.49 11.61
N VAL A 117 -2.28 4.74 11.35
CA VAL A 117 -3.62 5.30 11.07
C VAL A 117 -4.74 4.51 11.75
N ALA A 118 -4.45 3.85 12.87
CA ALA A 118 -5.42 3.07 13.62
C ALA A 118 -6.64 3.90 14.05
N GLU A 119 -6.44 5.18 14.34
CA GLU A 119 -7.51 6.12 14.68
C GLU A 119 -8.43 6.40 13.48
N LEU A 120 -7.89 6.49 12.26
CA LEU A 120 -8.69 6.67 11.06
C LEU A 120 -9.43 5.38 10.70
N VAL A 121 -8.80 4.22 10.93
CA VAL A 121 -9.48 2.93 10.80
C VAL A 121 -10.66 2.85 11.77
N ALA A 122 -10.50 3.23 13.03
CA ALA A 122 -11.59 3.26 14.01
C ALA A 122 -12.72 4.22 13.62
N GLU A 123 -12.37 5.37 13.05
CA GLU A 123 -13.34 6.31 12.49
C GLU A 123 -14.14 5.69 11.33
N LEU A 124 -13.48 4.99 10.41
CA LEU A 124 -14.15 4.29 9.30
C LEU A 124 -15.03 3.15 9.80
N ILE A 125 -14.63 2.41 10.84
CA ILE A 125 -15.48 1.39 11.49
C ILE A 125 -16.77 2.05 12.01
N THR A 126 -16.64 3.13 12.79
CA THR A 126 -17.79 3.89 13.32
C THR A 126 -18.71 4.39 12.19
N MET A 127 -18.13 4.84 11.07
CA MET A 127 -18.91 5.26 9.90
C MET A 127 -19.67 4.11 9.26
N ALA A 128 -19.04 2.93 9.15
CA ALA A 128 -19.62 1.73 8.55
C ALA A 128 -20.72 1.12 9.43
N GLU A 129 -20.59 1.16 10.75
CA GLU A 129 -21.63 0.73 11.69
C GLU A 129 -22.88 1.60 11.60
N ALA A 130 -22.70 2.89 11.33
CA ALA A 130 -23.79 3.84 11.24
C ALA A 130 -24.42 3.95 9.83
N GLY A 131 -23.99 3.12 8.88
CA GLY A 131 -24.62 2.98 7.57
C GLY A 131 -23.65 2.61 6.44
N PRO A 132 -24.15 2.46 5.19
CA PRO A 132 -23.32 2.08 4.06
C PRO A 132 -22.16 3.06 3.85
N LEU A 133 -20.94 2.53 3.76
CA LEU A 133 -19.71 3.29 3.53
C LEU A 133 -19.09 2.87 2.20
N VAL A 134 -18.77 3.86 1.36
CA VAL A 134 -18.08 3.69 0.08
C VAL A 134 -16.71 4.36 0.17
N LEU A 135 -15.66 3.59 -0.07
CA LEU A 135 -14.27 4.06 -0.09
C LEU A 135 -13.84 4.27 -1.55
N LEU A 136 -13.36 5.47 -1.89
CA LEU A 136 -12.89 5.78 -3.24
C LEU A 136 -11.38 5.61 -3.38
N ASP A 137 -10.98 5.11 -4.53
CA ASP A 137 -9.60 4.99 -4.97
C ASP A 137 -9.54 5.07 -6.50
N TYR A 138 -8.35 5.29 -7.06
CA TYR A 138 -8.11 5.26 -8.50
C TYR A 138 -8.31 3.86 -9.09
N GLU A 139 -8.08 2.82 -8.30
CA GLU A 139 -8.27 1.43 -8.70
C GLU A 139 -9.40 0.77 -7.92
N THR A 140 -9.91 -0.32 -8.49
CA THR A 140 -11.00 -1.11 -7.91
C THR A 140 -10.65 -2.59 -7.69
N ASN A 141 -9.43 -3.00 -8.06
CA ASN A 141 -9.02 -4.39 -7.89
C ASN A 141 -8.74 -4.72 -6.41
N GLY A 142 -9.66 -5.43 -5.77
CA GLY A 142 -9.47 -5.98 -4.44
C GLY A 142 -8.87 -7.38 -4.40
N ASP A 143 -8.70 -8.04 -5.55
CA ASP A 143 -8.12 -9.37 -5.63
C ASP A 143 -6.59 -9.28 -5.68
N VAL A 144 -5.96 -9.77 -4.62
CA VAL A 144 -4.50 -9.78 -4.47
C VAL A 144 -3.84 -10.62 -5.56
N ASP A 145 -4.54 -11.66 -6.03
CA ASP A 145 -4.06 -12.61 -7.00
C ASP A 145 -4.39 -12.21 -8.45
N ASP A 146 -5.29 -11.25 -8.66
CA ASP A 146 -5.46 -10.62 -9.98
C ASP A 146 -4.29 -9.69 -10.28
N LEU A 147 -3.34 -10.18 -11.07
CA LEU A 147 -2.15 -9.44 -11.47
C LEU A 147 -2.37 -8.55 -12.70
N SER A 148 -3.54 -8.63 -13.36
CA SER A 148 -3.83 -7.87 -14.58
C SER A 148 -3.97 -6.38 -14.32
N ARG A 149 -4.26 -6.00 -13.06
CA ARG A 149 -4.50 -4.62 -12.63
C ARG A 149 -3.81 -4.32 -11.29
N PRO A 150 -3.42 -3.06 -11.04
CA PRO A 150 -2.87 -2.66 -9.74
C PRO A 150 -3.89 -2.85 -8.61
N LEU A 151 -3.44 -3.13 -7.39
CA LEU A 151 -4.33 -3.27 -6.24
C LEU A 151 -4.94 -1.92 -5.85
N SER A 152 -6.22 -1.97 -5.53
CA SER A 152 -6.93 -0.89 -4.85
C SER A 152 -6.58 -0.91 -3.38
N HIS A 153 -5.98 0.15 -2.85
CA HIS A 153 -5.77 0.22 -1.40
C HIS A 153 -7.08 0.48 -0.67
N ALA A 154 -8.07 1.12 -1.29
CA ALA A 154 -9.41 1.23 -0.69
C ALA A 154 -10.09 -0.13 -0.53
N ALA A 155 -9.92 -1.06 -1.49
CA ALA A 155 -10.42 -2.42 -1.33
C ALA A 155 -9.71 -3.18 -0.20
N LEU A 156 -8.41 -2.94 0.01
CA LEU A 156 -7.67 -3.49 1.15
C LEU A 156 -8.15 -2.93 2.48
N VAL A 157 -8.42 -1.62 2.56
CA VAL A 157 -9.03 -1.00 3.75
C VAL A 157 -10.42 -1.59 3.99
N ALA A 158 -11.26 -1.71 2.95
CA ALA A 158 -12.58 -2.31 3.09
C ALA A 158 -12.52 -3.75 3.66
N ARG A 159 -11.58 -4.57 3.17
CA ARG A 159 -11.35 -5.92 3.72
C ARG A 159 -10.90 -5.86 5.18
N TRP A 160 -9.97 -4.98 5.52
CA TRP A 160 -9.51 -4.79 6.89
C TRP A 160 -10.67 -4.45 7.85
N LEU A 161 -11.57 -3.55 7.43
CA LEU A 161 -12.75 -3.18 8.21
C LEU A 161 -13.68 -4.39 8.40
N GLN A 162 -13.89 -5.19 7.37
CA GLN A 162 -14.73 -6.40 7.45
C GLN A 162 -14.14 -7.44 8.41
N ASP A 163 -12.85 -7.71 8.31
CA ASP A 163 -12.17 -8.69 9.18
C ASP A 163 -12.18 -8.23 10.65
N GLY A 164 -11.98 -6.93 10.90
CA GLY A 164 -12.04 -6.33 12.23
C GLY A 164 -13.45 -6.34 12.85
N VAL A 165 -14.49 -6.06 12.06
CA VAL A 165 -15.89 -6.13 12.50
C VAL A 165 -16.29 -7.58 12.81
N VAL A 166 -15.89 -8.55 11.99
CA VAL A 166 -16.16 -9.97 12.26
C VAL A 166 -15.47 -10.45 13.53
N SER A 167 -14.24 -9.98 13.80
CA SER A 167 -13.49 -10.29 15.02
C SER A 167 -14.10 -9.70 16.31
N GLN A 168 -14.86 -8.60 16.20
CA GLN A 168 -15.57 -7.98 17.34
C GLN A 168 -16.95 -8.58 17.61
N LEU A 169 -17.48 -9.37 16.68
CA LEU A 169 -18.79 -10.06 16.78
C LEU A 169 -18.66 -11.56 17.11
N ALA A 170 -17.44 -12.10 17.19
CA ALA A 170 -17.12 -13.48 17.52
C ALA A 170 -16.59 -13.60 18.96
#